data_AF-A0A661TV37-F1
#
_entry.id   AF-A0A661TV37-F1
#
_cell.length_a   1.000
_cell.length_b   1.000
_cell.length_c   1.000
_cell.angle_alpha   90.00
_cell.angle_beta   90.00
_cell.angle_gamma   90.00
#
_symmetry.space_group_name_H-M   'P 1'
#
loop_
_entity.id
_entity.type
_entity.pdbx_description
1 polymer ?
#
loop_
_entity_poly.entity_id
_entity_poly.type
_entity_poly.pdbx_seq_one_letter_code
_entity_poly.pdbx_strand_id
1 'polypeptide(L)'
;MVSLYFDIRDIFRAVKLGFAAKKIWIHFTYLFYGLLIYDILTYIAAKISGYDLAIMWHTYHFFPCPFSKAYPMDFNVGGDILYWVGVAVMVILWFLASAAVGKITIEQLRGNDFYSRKEAFNFIKKNWKAVIFSPIALIILMVILFVGGMVVGAWQEIPYVGEITTNLLAIPIFIVSLFFVLLVAVIALSFIMTPAVVATTKNDTFETMFELFSSLTSQPWRIVIYDILLWIIAPLGTALFFIASFLGIKVMFATYYYASEIIHTPEKVNTLFAY
;
A
#
# COMPACT_ATOMS: atom_id res chain seq x y z
N MET A 1 -15.20 -0.23 -24.48
CA MET A 1 -14.55 0.86 -23.71
C MET A 1 -15.50 1.26 -22.60
N VAL A 2 -15.05 1.32 -21.34
CA VAL A 2 -15.91 1.76 -20.22
C VAL A 2 -16.08 3.27 -20.34
N SER A 3 -17.32 3.77 -20.48
CA SER A 3 -17.59 5.20 -20.50
C SER A 3 -17.44 5.77 -19.10
N LEU A 4 -16.44 6.64 -18.89
CA LEU A 4 -16.19 7.34 -17.65
C LEU A 4 -16.84 8.73 -17.71
N TYR A 5 -17.46 9.14 -16.60
CA TYR A 5 -18.00 10.48 -16.41
C TYR A 5 -16.91 11.47 -15.96
N PHE A 6 -15.76 10.96 -15.51
CA PHE A 6 -14.66 11.71 -14.91
C PHE A 6 -15.13 12.58 -13.74
N ASP A 7 -16.02 12.03 -12.91
CA ASP A 7 -16.50 12.67 -11.70
C ASP A 7 -16.69 11.66 -10.54
N ILE A 8 -17.36 12.11 -9.48
CA ILE A 8 -17.65 11.33 -8.28
C ILE A 8 -18.37 9.99 -8.58
N ARG A 9 -19.15 9.90 -9.67
CA ARG A 9 -19.93 8.70 -10.00
C ARG A 9 -19.04 7.52 -10.34
N ASP A 10 -17.85 7.78 -10.88
CA ASP A 10 -16.90 6.73 -11.23
C ASP A 10 -16.23 6.10 -10.00
N ILE A 11 -16.21 6.81 -8.86
CA ILE A 11 -15.61 6.29 -7.62
C ILE A 11 -16.39 5.09 -7.10
N PHE A 12 -17.71 5.09 -7.19
CA PHE A 12 -18.54 3.95 -6.77
C PHE A 12 -18.26 2.68 -7.60
N ARG A 13 -17.74 2.84 -8.83
CA ARG A 13 -17.32 1.71 -9.66
C ARG A 13 -16.02 1.08 -9.17
N ALA A 14 -15.25 1.74 -8.31
CA ALA A 14 -13.99 1.24 -7.78
C ALA A 14 -14.16 -0.11 -7.07
N VAL A 15 -15.27 -0.31 -6.34
CA VAL A 15 -15.57 -1.62 -5.70
C VAL A 15 -15.68 -2.71 -6.76
N LYS A 16 -16.56 -2.51 -7.76
CA LYS A 16 -16.74 -3.49 -8.84
C LYS A 16 -15.44 -3.76 -9.59
N LEU A 17 -14.64 -2.72 -9.85
CA LEU A 17 -13.34 -2.85 -10.51
C LEU A 17 -12.31 -3.58 -9.65
N GLY A 18 -12.35 -3.41 -8.34
CA GLY A 18 -11.49 -4.11 -7.38
C GLY A 18 -11.83 -5.60 -7.24
N PHE A 19 -13.12 -5.94 -7.36
CA PHE A 19 -13.65 -7.31 -7.36
C PHE A 19 -13.34 -8.10 -8.63
N ALA A 20 -12.06 -8.23 -8.96
CA ALA A 20 -11.58 -9.12 -10.01
C ALA A 20 -10.61 -10.13 -9.41
N ALA A 21 -10.89 -11.43 -9.58
CA ALA A 21 -10.06 -12.52 -9.06
C ALA A 21 -8.57 -12.35 -9.43
N LYS A 22 -8.28 -11.87 -10.65
CA LYS A 22 -6.91 -11.58 -11.09
C LYS A 22 -6.20 -10.50 -10.26
N LYS A 23 -6.93 -9.47 -9.82
CA LYS A 23 -6.40 -8.34 -9.02
C LYS A 23 -6.23 -8.76 -7.56
N ILE A 24 -7.24 -9.43 -7.00
CA ILE A 24 -7.20 -10.01 -5.65
C ILE A 24 -6.01 -10.98 -5.54
N TRP A 25 -5.83 -11.86 -6.54
CA TRP A 25 -4.72 -12.80 -6.54
C TRP A 25 -3.34 -12.12 -6.54
N ILE A 26 -3.17 -11.03 -7.28
CA ILE A 26 -1.90 -10.28 -7.27
C ILE A 26 -1.64 -9.70 -5.88
N HIS A 27 -2.59 -8.98 -5.30
CA HIS A 27 -2.43 -8.45 -3.93
C HIS A 27 -2.17 -9.58 -2.93
N PHE A 28 -2.92 -10.67 -2.99
CA PHE A 28 -2.72 -11.84 -2.13
C PHE A 28 -1.29 -12.38 -2.25
N THR A 29 -0.79 -12.62 -3.46
CA THR A 29 0.56 -13.18 -3.64
C THR A 29 1.66 -12.27 -3.08
N TYR A 30 1.61 -10.96 -3.34
CA TYR A 30 2.62 -10.03 -2.83
C TYR A 30 2.52 -9.83 -1.32
N LEU A 31 1.31 -9.73 -0.77
CA LEU A 31 1.11 -9.64 0.68
C LEU A 31 1.54 -10.92 1.39
N PHE A 32 1.30 -12.09 0.79
CA PHE A 32 1.75 -13.37 1.32
C PHE A 32 3.29 -13.44 1.39
N TYR A 33 4.00 -13.10 0.31
CA TYR A 33 5.46 -13.05 0.35
C TYR A 33 5.98 -11.97 1.29
N GLY A 34 5.31 -10.81 1.36
CA GLY A 34 5.65 -9.74 2.30
C GLY A 34 5.52 -10.19 3.74
N LEU A 35 4.43 -10.87 4.08
CA LEU A 35 4.19 -11.44 5.40
C LEU A 35 5.23 -12.52 5.73
N LEU A 36 5.52 -13.45 4.82
CA LEU A 36 6.53 -14.48 5.05
C LEU A 36 7.92 -13.89 5.32
N ILE A 37 8.35 -12.91 4.53
CA ILE A 37 9.65 -12.26 4.72
C ILE A 37 9.67 -11.49 6.04
N TYR A 38 8.60 -10.74 6.33
CA TYR A 38 8.42 -10.03 7.59
C TYR A 38 8.50 -10.98 8.80
N ASP A 39 7.77 -12.10 8.76
CA ASP A 39 7.76 -13.10 9.83
C ASP A 39 9.16 -13.66 10.06
N ILE A 40 9.83 -14.13 8.99
CA ILE A 40 11.18 -14.70 9.07
C ILE A 40 12.15 -13.69 9.71
N LEU A 41 12.16 -12.44 9.23
CA LEU A 41 13.05 -11.41 9.75
C LEU A 41 12.75 -11.05 11.20
N THR A 42 11.47 -11.02 11.58
CA THR A 42 11.05 -10.73 12.96
C THR A 42 11.41 -11.84 13.92
N TYR A 43 11.28 -13.11 13.52
CA TYR A 43 11.75 -14.24 14.35
C TYR A 43 13.28 -14.26 14.48
N ILE A 44 14.03 -13.89 13.43
CA ILE A 44 15.48 -13.74 13.54
C ILE A 44 15.83 -12.57 14.48
N ALA A 45 15.09 -11.46 14.41
CA ALA A 45 15.26 -10.30 15.30
C ALA A 45 15.05 -10.68 16.77
N ALA A 46 14.00 -11.46 17.04
CA ALA A 46 13.70 -11.97 18.38
C ALA A 46 14.84 -12.87 18.89
N LYS A 47 15.33 -13.80 18.07
CA LYS A 47 16.45 -14.68 18.45
C LYS A 47 17.73 -13.89 18.78
N ILE A 48 18.07 -12.89 17.96
CA ILE A 48 19.25 -12.03 18.19
C ILE A 48 19.10 -11.21 19.48
N SER A 49 17.86 -10.87 19.84
CA SER A 49 17.53 -10.13 21.06
C SER A 49 17.42 -11.03 22.30
N GLY A 50 17.71 -12.33 22.19
CA GLY A 50 17.75 -13.27 23.30
C GLY A 50 16.42 -13.96 23.62
N TYR A 51 15.39 -13.79 22.78
CA TYR A 51 14.11 -14.47 22.96
C TYR A 51 14.16 -15.93 22.51
N ASP A 52 13.45 -16.78 23.25
CA ASP A 52 13.22 -18.17 22.87
C ASP A 52 12.18 -18.26 21.74
N LEU A 53 12.56 -18.93 20.65
CA LEU A 53 11.72 -19.04 19.46
C LEU A 53 10.47 -19.90 19.67
N ALA A 54 10.51 -20.91 20.54
CA ALA A 54 9.36 -21.76 20.80
C ALA A 54 8.28 -20.98 21.56
N ILE A 55 8.68 -20.23 22.59
CA ILE A 55 7.78 -19.34 23.32
C ILE A 55 7.16 -18.31 22.36
N MET A 56 7.99 -17.67 21.54
CA MET A 56 7.54 -16.70 20.54
C MET A 56 6.53 -17.29 19.55
N TRP A 57 6.79 -18.48 19.04
CA TRP A 57 5.88 -19.16 18.11
C TRP A 57 4.53 -19.44 18.77
N HIS A 58 4.52 -19.92 20.01
CA HIS A 58 3.29 -20.18 20.76
C HIS A 58 2.48 -18.91 21.05
N THR A 59 3.14 -17.74 21.15
CA THR A 59 2.45 -16.47 21.40
C THR A 59 1.93 -15.83 20.12
N TYR A 60 2.77 -15.70 19.09
CA TYR A 60 2.46 -14.82 17.94
C TYR A 60 2.21 -15.54 16.61
N HIS A 61 2.59 -16.81 16.47
CA HIS A 61 2.37 -17.59 15.25
C HIS A 61 2.84 -16.83 13.97
N PHE A 62 1.96 -16.61 12.98
CA PHE A 62 2.26 -15.95 11.70
C PHE A 62 2.09 -14.43 11.73
N PHE A 63 2.07 -13.81 12.91
CA PHE A 63 2.02 -12.35 13.02
C PHE A 63 2.77 -11.86 14.27
N PRO A 64 4.11 -12.02 14.31
CA PRO A 64 4.93 -11.49 15.40
C PRO A 64 4.85 -9.97 15.38
N CYS A 65 4.22 -9.39 16.41
CA CYS A 65 4.08 -7.95 16.56
C CYS A 65 4.76 -7.52 17.88
N PRO A 66 5.92 -6.84 17.83
CA PRO A 66 6.66 -6.47 19.02
C PRO A 66 5.91 -5.45 19.90
N PHE A 67 4.95 -4.73 19.32
CA PHE A 67 4.15 -3.70 20.01
C PHE A 67 2.83 -4.24 20.59
N SER A 68 2.65 -5.56 20.66
CA SER A 68 1.45 -6.14 21.27
C SER A 68 1.40 -5.78 22.75
N LYS A 69 0.33 -5.11 23.20
CA LYS A 69 0.13 -4.76 24.61
C LYS A 69 0.14 -5.97 25.55
N ALA A 70 -0.28 -7.13 25.05
CA ALA A 70 -0.32 -8.36 25.82
C ALA A 70 1.08 -8.96 26.03
N TYR A 71 1.96 -8.78 25.04
CA TYR A 71 3.31 -9.33 25.03
C TYR A 71 4.21 -8.33 24.27
N PRO A 72 4.84 -7.36 24.94
CA PRO A 72 5.81 -6.50 24.28
C PRO A 72 7.12 -7.25 24.06
N MET A 73 7.77 -6.99 22.92
CA MET A 73 9.14 -7.46 22.66
C MET A 73 10.07 -6.26 22.65
N ASP A 74 11.06 -6.28 23.54
CA ASP A 74 12.12 -5.29 23.59
C ASP A 74 13.32 -5.87 22.82
N PHE A 75 13.42 -5.50 21.54
CA PHE A 75 14.55 -5.93 20.74
C PHE A 75 15.81 -5.13 21.07
N ASN A 76 16.96 -5.75 20.84
CA ASN A 76 18.22 -5.00 20.79
C ASN A 76 18.33 -4.23 19.45
N VAL A 77 19.32 -3.36 19.34
CA VAL A 77 19.53 -2.51 18.14
C VAL A 77 19.59 -3.34 16.85
N GLY A 78 20.24 -4.52 16.88
CA GLY A 78 20.32 -5.41 15.72
C GLY A 78 18.97 -6.03 15.34
N GLY A 79 18.18 -6.43 16.34
CA GLY A 79 16.83 -6.94 16.17
C GLY A 79 15.88 -5.86 15.64
N ASP A 80 15.94 -4.64 16.19
CA ASP A 80 15.14 -3.50 15.72
C ASP A 80 15.38 -3.21 14.24
N ILE A 81 16.64 -3.13 13.81
CA ILE A 81 16.98 -2.90 12.41
C ILE A 81 16.37 -4.00 11.53
N LEU A 82 16.50 -5.27 11.93
CA LEU A 82 16.02 -6.39 11.13
C LEU A 82 14.49 -6.42 11.06
N TYR A 83 13.80 -6.12 12.16
CA TYR A 83 12.36 -5.95 12.21
C TYR A 83 11.88 -4.85 11.25
N TRP A 84 12.48 -3.66 11.31
CA TRP A 84 12.12 -2.55 10.43
C TRP A 84 12.43 -2.82 8.96
N VAL A 85 13.49 -3.57 8.65
CA VAL A 85 13.75 -4.08 7.29
C VAL A 85 12.61 -5.01 6.84
N GLY A 86 12.13 -5.90 7.70
CA GLY A 86 10.97 -6.75 7.41
C GLY A 86 9.71 -5.95 7.10
N VAL A 87 9.40 -4.96 7.93
CA VAL A 87 8.28 -4.02 7.71
C VAL A 87 8.45 -3.29 6.37
N ALA A 88 9.65 -2.78 6.08
CA ALA A 88 9.94 -2.07 4.83
C ALA A 88 9.74 -2.96 3.60
N VAL A 89 10.19 -4.21 3.61
CA VAL A 89 9.97 -5.16 2.50
C VAL A 89 8.47 -5.42 2.30
N MET A 90 7.72 -5.60 3.38
CA MET A 90 6.26 -5.78 3.30
C MET A 90 5.57 -4.57 2.65
N VAL A 91 5.93 -3.35 3.07
CA VAL A 91 5.41 -2.10 2.49
C VAL A 91 5.78 -1.98 1.01
N ILE A 92 7.03 -2.32 0.64
CA ILE A 92 7.49 -2.32 -0.76
C ILE A 92 6.66 -3.28 -1.61
N LEU A 93 6.45 -4.51 -1.15
CA LEU A 93 5.67 -5.50 -1.89
C LEU A 93 4.21 -5.09 -2.03
N TRP A 94 3.63 -4.47 -1.00
CA TRP A 94 2.30 -3.87 -1.07
C TRP A 94 2.23 -2.77 -2.14
N PHE A 95 3.22 -1.87 -2.18
CA PHE A 95 3.32 -0.81 -3.20
C PHE A 95 3.42 -1.35 -4.62
N LEU A 96 4.26 -2.35 -4.85
CA LEU A 96 4.41 -3.00 -6.16
C LEU A 96 3.13 -3.71 -6.59
N ALA A 97 2.42 -4.35 -5.65
CA ALA A 97 1.12 -4.96 -5.91
C ALA A 97 0.08 -3.91 -6.32
N SER A 98 0.02 -2.79 -5.60
CA SER A 98 -0.88 -1.66 -5.91
C SER A 98 -0.60 -1.10 -7.31
N ALA A 99 0.67 -0.99 -7.72
CA ALA A 99 1.02 -0.52 -9.05
C ALA A 99 0.63 -1.52 -10.14
N ALA A 100 0.77 -2.83 -9.89
CA ALA A 100 0.39 -3.88 -10.83
C ALA A 100 -1.13 -3.90 -11.03
N VAL A 101 -1.90 -3.79 -9.94
CA VAL A 101 -3.36 -3.75 -9.96
C VAL A 101 -3.88 -2.45 -10.56
N GLY A 102 -3.24 -1.32 -10.26
CA GLY A 102 -3.49 -0.04 -10.92
C GLY A 102 -3.31 -0.17 -12.43
N LYS A 103 -2.22 -0.80 -12.87
CA LYS A 103 -1.95 -1.00 -14.30
C LYS A 103 -3.01 -1.84 -14.99
N ILE A 104 -3.39 -2.97 -14.39
CA ILE A 104 -4.48 -3.81 -14.91
C ILE A 104 -5.78 -3.01 -15.00
N THR A 105 -6.08 -2.19 -14.00
CA THR A 105 -7.32 -1.40 -13.96
C THR A 105 -7.34 -0.34 -15.05
N ILE A 106 -6.22 0.34 -15.30
CA ILE A 106 -6.12 1.34 -16.37
C ILE A 106 -6.26 0.70 -17.75
N GLU A 107 -5.61 -0.45 -17.98
CA GLU A 107 -5.73 -1.17 -19.25
C GLU A 107 -7.17 -1.69 -19.46
N GLN A 108 -7.82 -2.15 -18.39
CA GLN A 108 -9.25 -2.51 -18.41
C GLN A 108 -10.14 -1.31 -18.78
N LEU A 109 -9.92 -0.15 -18.17
CA LEU A 109 -10.66 1.08 -18.49
C LEU A 109 -10.44 1.54 -19.95
N ARG A 110 -9.24 1.31 -20.49
CA ARG A 110 -8.90 1.54 -21.91
C ARG A 110 -9.53 0.52 -22.87
N GLY A 111 -10.20 -0.51 -22.36
CA GLY A 111 -10.87 -1.55 -23.16
C GLY A 111 -10.04 -2.81 -23.38
N ASN A 112 -8.89 -2.94 -22.74
CA ASN A 112 -8.09 -4.17 -22.74
C ASN A 112 -8.42 -5.02 -21.50
N ASP A 113 -9.55 -5.73 -21.56
CA ASP A 113 -10.00 -6.59 -20.45
C ASP A 113 -9.07 -7.81 -20.24
N PHE A 114 -8.35 -8.23 -21.28
CA PHE A 114 -7.47 -9.40 -21.30
C PHE A 114 -6.05 -9.14 -20.80
N TYR A 115 -5.73 -7.92 -20.37
CA TYR A 115 -4.41 -7.62 -19.81
C TYR A 115 -4.06 -8.60 -18.70
N SER A 116 -2.97 -9.33 -18.91
CA SER A 116 -2.64 -10.56 -18.20
C SER A 116 -1.78 -10.31 -16.96
N ARG A 117 -1.74 -11.29 -16.06
CA ARG A 117 -0.87 -11.24 -14.87
C ARG A 117 0.61 -11.15 -15.24
N LYS A 118 1.03 -11.84 -16.31
CA LYS A 118 2.42 -11.83 -16.80
C LYS A 118 2.82 -10.45 -17.30
N GLU A 119 1.95 -9.76 -18.02
CA GLU A 119 2.19 -8.39 -18.49
C GLU A 119 2.24 -7.39 -17.34
N ALA A 120 1.38 -7.55 -16.32
CA ALA A 120 1.44 -6.74 -15.11
C ALA A 120 2.78 -6.92 -14.37
N PHE A 121 3.27 -8.16 -14.26
CA PHE A 121 4.57 -8.43 -13.65
C PHE A 121 5.74 -7.86 -14.46
N ASN A 122 5.70 -7.98 -15.79
CA ASN A 122 6.69 -7.38 -16.67
C ASN A 122 6.69 -5.84 -16.58
N PHE A 123 5.51 -5.23 -16.41
CA PHE A 123 5.39 -3.80 -16.15
C PHE A 123 6.07 -3.40 -14.84
N ILE A 124 5.84 -4.14 -13.75
CA ILE A 124 6.51 -3.90 -12.47
C ILE A 124 8.01 -4.07 -12.57
N LYS A 125 8.49 -5.14 -13.22
CA LYS A 125 9.93 -5.35 -13.44
C LYS A 125 10.62 -4.18 -14.14
N LYS A 126 9.91 -3.45 -15.00
CA LYS A 126 10.44 -2.27 -15.69
C LYS A 126 10.36 -1.00 -14.84
N ASN A 127 9.29 -0.83 -14.05
CA ASN A 127 8.96 0.43 -13.39
C ASN A 127 9.05 0.39 -11.85
N TRP A 128 9.53 -0.70 -11.25
CA TRP A 128 9.60 -0.85 -9.79
C TRP A 128 10.39 0.28 -9.11
N LYS A 129 11.42 0.80 -9.78
CA LYS A 129 12.21 1.92 -9.28
C LYS A 129 11.35 3.17 -9.13
N ALA A 130 10.57 3.53 -10.14
CA ALA A 130 9.66 4.67 -10.06
C ALA A 130 8.65 4.49 -8.93
N VAL A 131 8.08 3.29 -8.75
CA VAL A 131 7.10 3.02 -7.69
C VAL A 131 7.69 3.23 -6.28
N ILE A 132 8.92 2.81 -6.04
CA ILE A 132 9.55 2.87 -4.70
C ILE A 132 10.28 4.19 -4.47
N PHE A 133 11.07 4.64 -5.44
CA PHE A 133 11.95 5.80 -5.26
C PHE A 133 11.20 7.13 -5.36
N SER A 134 9.98 7.20 -5.91
CA SER A 134 9.23 8.47 -5.96
C SER A 134 8.89 9.03 -4.58
N PRO A 135 8.23 8.29 -3.66
CA PRO A 135 7.99 8.79 -2.31
C PRO A 135 9.31 9.03 -1.55
N ILE A 136 10.32 8.19 -1.74
CA ILE A 136 11.63 8.34 -1.09
C ILE A 136 12.34 9.61 -1.57
N ALA A 137 12.31 9.90 -2.87
CA ALA A 137 12.94 11.09 -3.46
C ALA A 137 12.28 12.37 -2.94
N LEU A 138 10.95 12.38 -2.75
CA LEU A 138 10.25 13.50 -2.12
C LEU A 138 10.68 13.70 -0.66
N ILE A 139 10.86 12.61 0.10
CA ILE A 139 11.37 12.67 1.48
C ILE A 139 12.81 13.18 1.50
N ILE A 140 13.67 12.70 0.60
CA ILE A 140 15.05 13.19 0.47
C ILE A 140 15.07 14.68 0.16
N LEU A 141 14.23 15.13 -0.78
CA LEU A 141 14.07 16.56 -1.09
C LEU A 141 13.64 17.36 0.15
N MET A 142 12.72 16.83 0.96
CA MET A 142 12.27 17.46 2.21
C MET A 142 13.42 17.57 3.21
N VAL A 143 14.21 16.51 3.38
CA VAL A 143 15.39 16.52 4.27
C VAL A 143 16.41 17.55 3.78
N ILE A 144 16.68 17.63 2.48
CA ILE A 144 17.61 18.62 1.90
C ILE A 144 17.12 20.04 2.19
N LEU A 145 15.84 20.33 2.01
CA LEU A 145 15.27 21.65 2.30
C LEU A 145 15.29 21.97 3.80
N PHE A 146 15.01 20.98 4.64
CA PHE A 146 15.05 21.14 6.09
C PHE A 146 16.47 21.49 6.57
N VAL A 147 17.47 20.74 6.11
CA VAL A 147 18.89 21.02 6.38
C VAL A 147 19.28 22.40 5.83
N GLY A 148 18.85 22.75 4.62
CA GLY A 148 19.07 24.08 4.05
C GLY A 148 18.49 25.20 4.92
N GLY A 149 17.28 25.00 5.46
CA GLY A 149 16.66 25.93 6.42
C GLY A 149 17.47 26.08 7.71
N MET A 150 18.03 24.98 8.25
CA MET A 150 18.92 25.04 9.41
C MET A 150 20.20 25.84 9.11
N VAL A 151 20.79 25.65 7.92
CA VAL A 151 21.98 26.41 7.50
C VAL A 151 21.66 27.90 7.38
N VAL A 152 20.52 28.26 6.79
CA VAL A 152 20.08 29.68 6.71
C VAL A 152 19.83 30.26 8.11
N GLY A 153 19.23 29.47 9.02
CA GLY A 153 19.05 29.88 10.42
C GLY A 153 20.37 30.15 11.13
N ALA A 154 21.35 29.26 10.98
CA ALA A 154 22.69 29.46 11.52
C ALA A 154 23.42 30.66 10.88
N TRP A 155 23.19 30.89 9.58
CA TRP A 155 23.76 32.04 8.86
C TRP A 155 23.24 33.39 9.42
N GLN A 156 21.99 33.43 9.88
CA GLN A 156 21.39 34.63 10.47
C GLN A 156 22.10 35.08 11.76
N GLU A 157 22.73 34.16 12.51
CA GLU A 157 23.40 34.46 13.77
C GLU A 157 24.71 35.27 13.59
N ILE A 158 25.24 35.37 12.36
CA ILE A 158 26.45 36.14 12.08
C ILE A 158 26.12 37.65 12.16
N PRO A 159 26.74 38.41 13.09
CA PRO A 159 26.45 39.83 13.26
C PRO A 159 26.64 40.64 11.99
N TYR A 160 25.73 41.58 11.72
CA TYR A 160 25.69 42.47 10.56
C TYR A 160 25.50 41.76 9.21
N VAL A 161 26.38 40.83 8.84
CA VAL A 161 26.35 40.15 7.52
C VAL A 161 25.17 39.20 7.42
N GLY A 162 24.91 38.39 8.44
CA GLY A 162 23.82 37.43 8.48
C GLY A 162 22.46 38.13 8.38
N GLU A 163 22.21 39.06 9.29
CA GLU A 163 20.95 39.81 9.38
C GLU A 163 20.61 40.59 8.09
N ILE A 164 21.58 41.31 7.51
CA ILE A 164 21.35 42.06 6.28
C ILE A 164 21.06 41.13 5.11
N THR A 165 21.81 40.03 4.97
CA THR A 165 21.62 39.08 3.87
C THR A 165 20.31 38.31 3.98
N THR A 166 19.91 37.88 5.18
CA THR A 166 18.62 37.20 5.39
C THR A 166 17.43 38.12 5.18
N ASN A 167 17.52 39.39 5.62
CA ASN A 167 16.45 40.36 5.40
C ASN A 167 16.30 40.70 3.92
N LEU A 168 17.41 40.79 3.17
CA LEU A 168 17.37 40.97 1.71
C LEU A 168 16.77 39.77 0.99
N LEU A 169 17.03 38.55 1.47
CA LEU A 169 16.53 37.29 0.90
C LEU A 169 15.22 36.82 1.53
N ALA A 170 14.54 37.64 2.33
CA ALA A 170 13.34 37.24 3.07
C ALA A 170 12.22 36.72 2.15
N ILE A 171 12.02 37.35 0.99
CA ILE A 171 11.00 36.92 0.01
C ILE A 171 11.34 35.53 -0.57
N PRO A 172 12.55 35.28 -1.13
CA PRO A 172 12.96 33.94 -1.53
C PRO A 172 12.83 32.89 -0.41
N ILE A 173 13.26 33.21 0.81
CA ILE A 173 13.19 32.30 1.97
C ILE A 173 11.73 31.95 2.28
N PHE A 174 10.83 32.93 2.23
CA PHE A 174 9.40 32.72 2.40
C PHE A 174 8.79 31.83 1.30
N ILE A 175 9.22 31.98 0.05
CA ILE A 175 8.76 31.10 -1.05
C ILE A 175 9.21 29.66 -0.81
N VAL A 176 10.47 29.46 -0.37
CA VAL A 176 11.00 28.13 -0.05
C VAL A 176 10.25 27.50 1.12
N SER A 177 9.86 28.28 2.14
CA SER A 177 9.08 27.76 3.27
C SER A 177 7.65 27.39 2.87
N LEU A 178 6.99 28.17 2.00
CA LEU A 178 5.71 27.78 1.40
C LEU A 178 5.84 26.49 0.58
N PHE A 179 6.91 26.36 -0.21
CA PHE A 179 7.19 25.14 -0.96
C PHE A 179 7.40 23.93 -0.04
N PHE A 180 8.04 24.13 1.12
CA PHE A 180 8.20 23.07 2.12
C PHE A 180 6.84 22.57 2.65
N VAL A 181 5.90 23.47 2.94
CA VAL A 181 4.53 23.10 3.36
C VAL A 181 3.81 22.32 2.25
N LEU A 182 3.93 22.76 1.00
CA LEU A 182 3.39 22.02 -0.15
C LEU A 182 4.02 20.63 -0.26
N LEU A 183 5.33 20.51 -0.05
CA LEU A 183 6.06 19.25 -0.13
C LEU A 183 5.56 18.23 0.91
N VAL A 184 5.23 18.66 2.13
CA VAL A 184 4.60 17.78 3.14
C VAL A 184 3.29 17.19 2.62
N ALA A 185 2.43 18.02 2.01
CA ALA A 185 1.17 17.56 1.43
C ALA A 185 1.39 16.60 0.25
N VAL A 186 2.38 16.87 -0.61
CA VAL A 186 2.74 15.99 -1.74
C VAL A 186 3.30 14.66 -1.26
N ILE A 187 4.10 14.64 -0.18
CA ILE A 187 4.60 13.40 0.42
C ILE A 187 3.43 12.55 0.93
N ALA A 188 2.48 13.14 1.65
CA ALA A 188 1.30 12.41 2.11
C ALA A 188 0.52 11.82 0.93
N LEU A 189 0.33 12.60 -0.14
CA LEU A 189 -0.32 12.12 -1.36
C LEU A 189 0.48 11.01 -2.06
N SER A 190 1.81 11.09 -2.06
CA SER A 190 2.68 10.11 -2.70
C SER A 190 2.49 8.71 -2.15
N PHE A 191 2.20 8.57 -0.84
CA PHE A 191 1.96 7.27 -0.22
C PHE A 191 0.68 6.59 -0.72
N ILE A 192 -0.25 7.37 -1.28
CA ILE A 192 -1.55 6.90 -1.76
C ILE A 192 -1.53 6.76 -3.29
N MET A 193 -1.04 7.78 -4.00
CA MET A 193 -1.22 7.91 -5.44
C MET A 193 -0.02 7.46 -6.28
N THR A 194 1.18 7.29 -5.73
CA THR A 194 2.36 6.87 -6.54
C THR A 194 2.07 5.62 -7.38
N PRO A 195 1.49 4.53 -6.85
CA PRO A 195 1.22 3.35 -7.66
C PRO A 195 0.26 3.61 -8.82
N ALA A 196 -0.71 4.51 -8.63
CA ALA A 196 -1.68 4.89 -9.65
C ALA A 196 -1.05 5.79 -10.73
N VAL A 197 -0.23 6.77 -10.33
CA VAL A 197 0.49 7.67 -11.24
C VAL A 197 1.46 6.88 -12.11
N VAL A 198 2.28 6.01 -11.53
CA VAL A 198 3.23 5.20 -12.31
C VAL A 198 2.48 4.28 -13.29
N ALA A 199 1.32 3.76 -12.90
CA ALA A 199 0.51 2.90 -13.76
C ALA A 199 -0.13 3.63 -14.95
N THR A 200 -0.46 4.93 -14.82
CA THR A 200 -1.03 5.74 -15.90
C THR A 200 0.04 6.22 -16.88
N THR A 201 1.14 6.74 -16.35
CA THR A 201 2.15 7.46 -17.15
C THR A 201 3.27 6.55 -17.64
N LYS A 202 3.62 5.47 -16.91
CA LYS A 202 4.78 4.59 -17.17
C LYS A 202 6.12 5.35 -17.12
N ASN A 203 6.16 6.42 -16.35
CA ASN A 203 7.23 7.40 -16.32
C ASN A 203 8.31 7.08 -15.27
N ASP A 204 9.42 7.80 -15.33
CA ASP A 204 10.53 7.69 -14.37
C ASP A 204 10.18 8.38 -13.02
N THR A 205 11.06 8.24 -12.02
CA THR A 205 10.88 8.79 -10.67
C THR A 205 10.62 10.30 -10.68
N PHE A 206 11.40 11.09 -11.42
CA PHE A 206 11.23 12.55 -11.47
C PHE A 206 9.89 12.98 -12.06
N GLU A 207 9.51 12.36 -13.18
CA GLU A 207 8.22 12.64 -13.82
C GLU A 207 7.06 12.25 -12.90
N THR A 208 7.17 11.14 -12.18
CA THR A 208 6.17 10.73 -11.17
C THR A 208 6.03 11.79 -10.07
N MET A 209 7.14 12.37 -9.61
CA MET A 209 7.11 13.48 -8.65
C MET A 209 6.36 14.69 -9.22
N PHE A 210 6.69 15.12 -10.45
CA PHE A 210 6.03 16.25 -11.10
C PHE A 210 4.51 16.03 -11.27
N GLU A 211 4.10 14.83 -11.62
CA GLU A 211 2.68 14.47 -11.72
C GLU A 211 1.96 14.52 -10.37
N LEU A 212 2.63 14.11 -9.28
CA LEU A 212 2.08 14.25 -7.91
C LEU A 212 1.93 15.73 -7.52
N PHE A 213 2.91 16.57 -7.84
CA PHE A 213 2.81 18.03 -7.65
C PHE A 213 1.65 18.61 -8.46
N SER A 214 1.62 18.34 -9.77
CA SER A 214 0.59 18.87 -10.67
C SER A 214 -0.79 18.41 -10.24
N SER A 215 -0.96 17.14 -9.87
CA SER A 215 -2.24 16.60 -9.40
C SER A 215 -2.73 17.35 -8.17
N LEU A 216 -1.87 17.55 -7.17
CA LEU A 216 -2.22 18.26 -5.95
C LEU A 216 -2.54 19.74 -6.23
N THR A 217 -1.77 20.42 -7.06
CA THR A 217 -1.98 21.87 -7.32
C THR A 217 -3.15 22.16 -8.25
N SER A 218 -3.42 21.28 -9.23
CA SER A 218 -4.48 21.52 -10.22
C SER A 218 -5.86 21.23 -9.66
N GLN A 219 -6.02 20.18 -8.85
CA GLN A 219 -7.34 19.73 -8.36
C GLN A 219 -7.29 19.22 -6.91
N PRO A 220 -6.83 20.03 -5.92
CA PRO A 220 -6.59 19.57 -4.55
C PRO A 220 -7.85 19.03 -3.87
N TRP A 221 -8.97 19.75 -3.98
CA TRP A 221 -10.24 19.35 -3.37
C TRP A 221 -10.82 18.08 -3.98
N ARG A 222 -10.59 17.85 -5.27
CA ARG A 222 -11.06 16.65 -5.94
C ARG A 222 -10.35 15.42 -5.38
N ILE A 223 -9.02 15.50 -5.20
CA ILE A 223 -8.22 14.42 -4.61
C ILE A 223 -8.70 14.11 -3.19
N VAL A 224 -8.81 15.15 -2.34
CA VAL A 224 -9.24 14.99 -0.95
C VAL A 224 -10.63 14.34 -0.85
N ILE A 225 -11.61 14.87 -1.59
CA ILE A 225 -12.98 14.32 -1.57
C ILE A 225 -13.00 12.89 -2.08
N TYR A 226 -12.25 12.59 -3.14
CA TYR A 226 -12.28 11.28 -3.78
C TYR A 226 -11.62 10.22 -2.91
N ASP A 227 -10.51 10.56 -2.25
CA ASP A 227 -9.86 9.68 -1.30
C ASP A 227 -10.76 9.43 -0.09
N ILE A 228 -11.40 10.45 0.48
CA ILE A 228 -12.37 10.27 1.59
C ILE A 228 -13.50 9.32 1.18
N LEU A 229 -14.05 9.48 -0.02
CA LEU A 229 -15.10 8.59 -0.53
C LEU A 229 -14.58 7.17 -0.73
N LEU A 230 -13.37 6.99 -1.27
CA LEU A 230 -12.75 5.68 -1.39
C LEU A 230 -12.53 5.01 -0.04
N TRP A 231 -12.12 5.77 0.98
CA TRP A 231 -11.98 5.29 2.36
C TRP A 231 -13.30 4.81 2.97
N ILE A 232 -14.45 5.33 2.53
CA ILE A 232 -15.78 4.88 2.96
C ILE A 232 -16.23 3.66 2.16
N ILE A 233 -16.04 3.69 0.84
CA ILE A 233 -16.59 2.69 -0.09
C ILE A 233 -15.76 1.40 -0.08
N ALA A 234 -14.43 1.47 0.07
CA ALA A 234 -13.55 0.30 0.05
C ALA A 234 -13.84 -0.70 1.21
N PRO A 235 -14.07 -0.26 2.46
CA PRO A 235 -14.50 -1.16 3.54
C PRO A 235 -15.85 -1.83 3.26
N LEU A 236 -16.82 -1.12 2.66
CA LEU A 236 -18.11 -1.72 2.28
C LEU A 236 -17.90 -2.84 1.25
N GLY A 237 -17.06 -2.61 0.24
CA GLY A 237 -16.67 -3.64 -0.72
C GLY A 237 -16.01 -4.84 -0.02
N THR A 238 -15.09 -4.58 0.90
CA THR A 238 -14.39 -5.64 1.66
C THR A 238 -15.36 -6.43 2.54
N ALA A 239 -16.33 -5.77 3.19
CA ALA A 239 -17.36 -6.42 4.00
C ALA A 239 -18.26 -7.33 3.15
N LEU A 240 -18.63 -6.91 1.93
CA LEU A 240 -19.36 -7.76 0.99
C LEU A 240 -18.55 -8.99 0.59
N PHE A 241 -17.25 -8.84 0.33
CA PHE A 241 -16.37 -9.97 0.03
C PHE A 241 -16.27 -10.94 1.21
N PHE A 242 -16.17 -10.41 2.42
CA PHE A 242 -16.11 -11.20 3.65
C PHE A 242 -17.38 -12.03 3.85
N ILE A 243 -18.57 -11.41 3.73
CA ILE A 243 -19.85 -12.11 3.85
C ILE A 243 -19.98 -13.19 2.78
N ALA A 244 -19.65 -12.88 1.52
CA ALA A 244 -19.69 -13.85 0.43
C ALA A 244 -18.76 -15.04 0.67
N SER A 245 -17.53 -14.78 1.16
CA SER A 245 -16.55 -15.82 1.49
C SER A 245 -17.02 -16.70 2.64
N PHE A 246 -17.58 -16.10 3.70
CA PHE A 246 -18.11 -16.82 4.85
C PHE A 246 -19.29 -17.73 4.48
N LEU A 247 -20.22 -17.24 3.66
CA LEU A 247 -21.33 -18.04 3.14
C LEU A 247 -20.84 -19.18 2.25
N GLY A 248 -19.84 -18.93 1.40
CA GLY A 248 -19.22 -19.97 0.56
C GLY A 248 -18.63 -21.11 1.39
N ILE A 249 -17.92 -20.80 2.47
CA ILE A 249 -17.37 -21.79 3.41
C ILE A 249 -18.50 -22.60 4.06
N LYS A 250 -19.59 -21.95 4.50
CA LYS A 250 -20.74 -22.66 5.09
C LYS A 250 -21.39 -23.64 4.13
N VAL A 251 -21.56 -23.27 2.86
CA VAL A 251 -22.11 -24.15 1.82
C VAL A 251 -21.18 -25.35 1.58
N MET A 252 -19.86 -25.11 1.55
CA MET A 252 -18.88 -26.19 1.41
C MET A 252 -18.92 -27.17 2.59
N PHE A 253 -19.03 -26.69 3.83
CA PHE A 253 -19.17 -27.56 5.00
C PHE A 253 -20.51 -28.33 4.99
N ALA A 254 -21.61 -27.68 4.61
CA ALA A 254 -22.90 -28.35 4.50
C ALA A 254 -22.87 -29.47 3.45
N THR A 255 -22.31 -29.19 2.27
CA THR A 255 -22.17 -30.21 1.20
C THR A 255 -21.26 -31.37 1.62
N TYR A 256 -20.15 -31.09 2.31
CA TYR A 256 -19.30 -32.13 2.89
C TYR A 256 -20.05 -32.99 3.91
N TYR A 257 -20.80 -32.37 4.82
CA TYR A 257 -21.61 -33.07 5.82
C TYR A 257 -22.64 -34.00 5.17
N TYR A 258 -23.44 -33.49 4.21
CA TYR A 258 -24.42 -34.31 3.49
C TYR A 258 -23.77 -35.43 2.66
N ALA A 259 -22.62 -35.17 2.02
CA ALA A 259 -21.89 -36.20 1.30
C ALA A 259 -21.39 -37.31 2.25
N SER A 260 -20.94 -36.96 3.45
CA SER A 260 -20.50 -37.93 4.45
C SER A 260 -21.65 -38.78 5.01
N GLU A 261 -22.84 -38.22 5.21
CA GLU A 261 -24.03 -38.99 5.62
C GLU A 261 -24.44 -40.02 4.56
N ILE A 262 -24.40 -39.64 3.28
CA ILE A 262 -24.71 -40.52 2.13
C ILE A 262 -23.71 -41.69 2.04
N ILE A 263 -22.42 -41.43 2.27
CA ILE A 263 -21.37 -42.46 2.18
C ILE A 263 -21.42 -43.44 3.37
N HIS A 264 -21.80 -42.97 4.57
CA HIS A 264 -21.84 -43.80 5.78
C HIS A 264 -23.19 -44.49 6.05
N THR A 265 -24.25 -44.18 5.30
CA THR A 265 -25.53 -44.91 5.35
C THR A 265 -26.05 -45.28 3.94
N PRO A 266 -25.55 -46.39 3.34
CA PRO A 266 -25.91 -46.80 1.99
C PRO A 266 -27.40 -47.14 1.82
N GLU A 267 -28.10 -47.54 2.90
CA GLU A 267 -29.51 -47.95 2.86
C GLU A 267 -30.47 -46.81 2.50
N LYS A 268 -30.10 -45.54 2.71
CA LYS A 268 -30.94 -44.37 2.36
C LYS A 268 -30.85 -43.94 0.90
N VAL A 269 -29.84 -44.40 0.16
CA VAL A 269 -29.66 -44.04 -1.27
C VAL A 269 -30.72 -44.71 -2.14
N ASN A 270 -31.08 -45.96 -1.84
CA ASN A 270 -32.10 -46.69 -2.60
C ASN A 270 -33.51 -46.11 -2.42
N THR A 271 -33.78 -45.38 -1.33
CA THR A 271 -35.08 -44.72 -1.11
C THR A 271 -35.20 -43.34 -1.76
N LEU A 272 -34.08 -42.69 -2.11
CA LEU A 272 -34.07 -41.36 -2.75
C LEU A 272 -34.26 -41.41 -4.27
N PHE A 273 -33.98 -42.56 -4.90
CA PHE A 273 -34.13 -42.79 -6.34
C PHE A 273 -35.32 -43.72 -6.69
N ALA A 274 -36.18 -44.05 -5.72
CA ALA A 274 -37.32 -44.95 -5.90
C ALA A 274 -38.68 -44.22 -6.13
N TYR A 275 -38.66 -42.95 -6.51
CA TYR A 275 -39.84 -42.19 -6.95
C TYR A 275 -39.60 -41.54 -8.32
#